data_AF-A0A967Z8R6-F1
#
_entry.id   AF-A0A967Z8R6-F1
#
_cell.length_a   1.000
_cell.length_b   1.000
_cell.length_c   1.000
_cell.angle_alpha   90.00
_cell.angle_beta   90.00
_cell.angle_gamma   90.00
#
_symmetry.space_group_name_H-M   'P 1'
#
loop_
_entity.id
_entity.type
_entity.pdbx_description
1 polymer ?
#
loop_
_entity_poly.entity_id
_entity_poly.type
_entity_poly.pdbx_seq_one_letter_code
_entity_poly.pdbx_strand_id
1 'polypeptide(L)'
;SHRLRNPENAPAEWMRPLLEHYVEHPEDKEPRAVRIDARSYGYVEPITLRPLCIACHGKQLDSTVETLLAEHYPEDRATGFEAGDFRGMFWVTMPW
;
A
#
# COMPACT_ATOMS: atom_id res chain seq x y z
N SER A 1 2.05 -2.72 0.54
CA SER A 1 0.93 -2.85 -0.42
C SER A 1 0.99 -4.22 -1.07
N HIS A 2 -0.16 -4.77 -1.48
CA HIS A 2 -0.24 -6.00 -2.29
C HIS A 2 0.05 -5.77 -3.78
N ARG A 3 0.06 -4.50 -4.22
CA ARG A 3 0.41 -4.05 -5.58
C ARG A 3 1.36 -2.85 -5.51
N LEU A 4 2.62 -3.06 -5.92
CA LEU A 4 3.70 -2.10 -5.74
C LEU A 4 3.95 -1.28 -7.01
N ARG A 5 4.34 -0.01 -6.82
CA ARG A 5 4.89 0.84 -7.88
C ARG A 5 6.41 0.84 -7.86
N ASN A 6 6.96 1.21 -6.71
CA ASN A 6 8.37 0.98 -6.39
C ASN A 6 8.50 -0.38 -5.69
N PRO A 7 9.28 -1.34 -6.23
CA PRO A 7 9.58 -2.63 -5.60
C PRO A 7 10.17 -2.52 -4.18
N GLU A 8 10.89 -1.44 -3.87
CA GLU A 8 11.48 -1.20 -2.54
C GLU A 8 10.43 -1.02 -1.44
N ASN A 9 9.17 -0.74 -1.80
CA ASN A 9 8.06 -0.69 -0.85
C ASN A 9 7.48 -2.08 -0.51
N ALA A 10 8.23 -3.15 -0.79
CA ALA A 10 7.87 -4.50 -0.38
C ALA A 10 7.73 -4.59 1.15
N PRO A 11 6.69 -5.28 1.65
CA PRO A 11 6.50 -5.43 3.08
C PRO A 11 7.62 -6.28 3.70
N ALA A 12 8.20 -5.81 4.80
CA ALA A 12 8.94 -6.65 5.73
C ALA A 12 8.08 -7.82 6.23
N GLU A 13 8.73 -8.88 6.71
CA GLU A 13 8.05 -10.13 7.07
C GLU A 13 6.97 -9.95 8.12
N TRP A 14 7.24 -9.15 9.17
CA TRP A 14 6.28 -8.88 10.24
C TRP A 14 5.01 -8.17 9.76
N MET A 15 5.08 -7.45 8.63
CA MET A 15 3.92 -6.75 8.04
C MET A 15 3.04 -7.64 7.18
N ARG A 16 3.53 -8.80 6.73
CA ARG A 16 2.78 -9.70 5.83
C ARG A 16 1.40 -10.10 6.38
N PRO A 17 1.27 -10.61 7.61
CA PRO A 17 -0.05 -10.99 8.13
C PRO A 17 -1.01 -9.79 8.25
N LEU A 18 -0.49 -8.60 8.54
CA LEU A 18 -1.29 -7.38 8.60
C LEU A 18 -1.73 -6.95 7.19
N LEU A 19 -0.83 -7.01 6.21
CA LEU A 19 -1.15 -6.69 4.83
C LEU A 19 -2.21 -7.64 4.27
N GLU A 20 -2.07 -8.94 4.52
CA GLU A 20 -3.02 -9.97 4.12
C GLU A 20 -4.39 -9.72 4.74
N HIS A 21 -4.43 -9.41 6.05
CA HIS A 21 -5.67 -9.04 6.75
C HIS A 21 -6.42 -7.91 6.04
N TYR A 22 -5.76 -6.79 5.72
CA TYR A 22 -6.42 -5.66 5.04
C TYR A 22 -6.77 -5.92 3.57
N VAL A 23 -6.09 -6.87 2.92
CA VAL A 23 -6.47 -7.31 1.56
C VAL A 23 -7.76 -8.11 1.63
N GLU A 24 -7.90 -8.97 2.63
CA GLU A 24 -9.09 -9.80 2.84
C GLU A 24 -10.27 -9.00 3.42
N HIS A 25 -9.98 -7.98 4.23
CA HIS A 25 -10.96 -7.14 4.94
C HIS A 25 -10.74 -5.66 4.62
N PRO A 26 -10.94 -5.22 3.36
CA PRO A 26 -10.65 -3.84 2.93
C PRO A 26 -11.54 -2.78 3.60
N GLU A 27 -12.64 -3.17 4.23
CA GLU A 27 -13.48 -2.31 5.07
C GLU A 27 -12.82 -1.92 6.40
N ASP A 28 -11.86 -2.73 6.86
CA ASP A 28 -11.09 -2.47 8.06
C ASP A 28 -10.06 -1.37 7.82
N LYS A 29 -10.30 -0.23 8.45
CA LYS A 29 -9.47 0.97 8.32
C LYS A 29 -8.73 1.30 9.62
N GLU A 30 -8.78 0.40 10.60
CA GLU A 30 -8.24 0.66 11.92
C GLU A 30 -6.72 0.44 11.94
N PRO A 31 -5.93 1.39 12.45
CA PRO A 31 -4.50 1.19 12.65
C PRO A 31 -4.21 0.06 13.65
N ARG A 32 -3.02 -0.55 13.52
CA ARG A 32 -2.60 -1.65 14.40
C ARG A 32 -1.17 -1.44 14.87
N ALA A 33 -0.96 -1.67 16.16
CA ALA A 33 0.36 -1.81 16.75
C ALA A 33 0.59 -3.28 17.14
N VAL A 34 1.70 -3.86 16.73
CA VAL A 34 2.08 -5.25 17.02
C VAL A 34 3.48 -5.30 17.59
N ARG A 35 3.72 -6.24 18.50
CA ARG A 35 5.08 -6.52 18.97
C ARG A 35 5.80 -7.32 17.88
N ILE A 36 6.93 -6.80 17.39
CA ILE A 36 7.77 -7.49 16.40
C ILE A 36 8.70 -8.47 17.11
N ASP A 37 9.36 -8.01 18.17
CA ASP A 37 10.26 -8.80 19.01
C ASP A 37 10.29 -8.26 20.46
N ALA A 38 11.23 -8.73 21.28
CA ALA A 38 11.33 -8.34 22.70
C ALA A 38 11.67 -6.85 22.93
N ARG A 39 12.16 -6.14 21.92
CA ARG A 39 12.71 -4.77 21.97
C ARG A 39 12.09 -3.85 20.92
N SER A 40 11.08 -4.28 20.17
CA SER A 40 10.50 -3.45 19.14
C SER A 40 9.01 -3.69 18.90
N TYR A 41 8.33 -2.61 18.55
CA TYR A 41 6.94 -2.60 18.08
C TYR A 41 6.88 -2.08 16.65
N GLY A 42 5.97 -2.66 15.88
CA GLY A 42 5.57 -2.17 14.57
C GLY A 42 4.20 -1.50 14.67
N TYR A 43 4.03 -0.38 13.99
CA TYR A 43 2.74 0.25 13.75
C TYR A 43 2.46 0.21 12.26
N VAL A 44 1.21 -0.08 11.89
CA VAL A 44 0.71 0.04 10.52
C VAL A 44 -0.58 0.84 10.49
N GLU A 45 -0.76 1.60 9.43
CA GLU A 45 -1.98 2.37 9.16
C GLU A 45 -2.45 2.13 7.73
N PRO A 46 -3.65 1.56 7.51
CA PRO A 46 -4.14 1.24 6.18
C PRO A 46 -4.45 2.51 5.36
N ILE A 47 -4.08 2.48 4.09
CA ILE A 47 -4.28 3.57 3.14
C ILE A 47 -5.48 3.24 2.28
N THR A 48 -6.55 4.03 2.39
CA THR A 48 -7.71 3.95 1.50
C THR A 48 -7.59 5.00 0.39
N LEU A 49 -7.85 4.61 -0.86
CA LEU A 49 -7.81 5.55 -1.99
C LEU A 49 -8.97 6.54 -1.96
N ARG A 50 -8.65 7.81 -2.22
CA ARG A 50 -9.61 8.89 -2.41
C ARG A 50 -9.72 9.25 -3.90
N PRO A 51 -10.74 10.02 -4.33
CA PRO A 51 -10.95 10.32 -5.75
C PRO A 51 -9.71 10.86 -6.47
N LEU A 52 -8.95 11.77 -5.85
CA LEU A 52 -7.71 12.30 -6.43
C LEU A 52 -6.66 11.22 -6.72
N CYS A 53 -6.60 10.17 -5.90
CA CYS A 53 -5.60 9.12 -6.05
C CYS A 53 -5.78 8.31 -7.35
N ILE A 54 -7.01 8.28 -7.87
CA ILE A 54 -7.39 7.49 -9.05
C ILE A 54 -6.84 8.09 -10.35
N ALA A 55 -6.41 9.36 -10.34
CA ALA A 55 -5.74 9.98 -11.50
C ALA A 55 -4.49 9.21 -11.96
N CYS A 56 -3.78 8.54 -11.04
CA CYS A 56 -2.56 7.76 -11.34
C CYS A 56 -2.63 6.28 -10.90
N HIS A 57 -3.64 5.91 -10.12
CA HIS A 57 -3.85 4.54 -9.63
C HIS A 57 -5.12 3.89 -10.19
N GLY A 58 -5.90 4.61 -10.99
CA GLY A 58 -7.18 4.16 -11.53
C GLY A 58 -7.08 3.14 -12.65
N LYS A 59 -8.26 2.66 -13.07
CA LYS A 59 -8.44 1.79 -14.25
C LYS A 59 -8.22 2.51 -15.58
N GLN A 60 -8.48 3.82 -15.62
CA GLN A 60 -8.29 4.66 -16.78
C GLN A 60 -7.33 5.78 -16.40
N LEU A 61 -6.23 5.88 -17.13
CA LEU A 61 -5.19 6.86 -16.91
C LEU A 61 -5.08 7.76 -18.13
N ASP A 62 -4.66 9.00 -17.90
CA ASP A 62 -4.27 9.88 -19.00
C ASP A 62 -3.01 9.33 -19.69
N SER A 63 -2.93 9.45 -21.01
CA SER A 63 -1.81 8.93 -21.81
C SER A 63 -0.43 9.44 -21.36
N THR A 64 -0.35 10.68 -20.86
CA THR A 64 0.89 11.24 -20.32
C THR A 64 1.28 10.53 -19.02
N VAL A 65 0.30 10.19 -18.17
CA VAL A 65 0.56 9.41 -16.94
C VAL A 65 1.02 8.00 -17.29
N GLU A 66 0.35 7.31 -18.22
CA GLU A 66 0.75 5.96 -18.65
C GLU A 66 2.19 5.93 -19.17
N THR A 67 2.56 6.92 -20.00
CA THR A 67 3.90 7.04 -20.55
C THR A 67 4.96 7.22 -19.44
N LEU A 68 4.72 8.16 -18.51
CA LEU A 68 5.64 8.42 -17.40
C LEU A 68 5.76 7.22 -16.45
N LEU A 69 4.67 6.48 -16.23
CA LEU A 69 4.71 5.26 -15.42
C LEU A 69 5.52 4.16 -16.09
N ALA A 70 5.34 3.94 -17.40
CA ALA A 70 6.11 2.94 -18.13
C ALA A 70 7.62 3.27 -18.15
N GLU A 71 7.96 4.56 -18.26
CA GLU A 71 9.36 5.03 -18.26
C GLU A 71 10.03 4.89 -16.88
N HIS A 72 9.38 5.37 -15.82
CA HIS A 72 10.00 5.46 -14.50
C HIS A 72 9.73 4.24 -13.60
N TYR A 73 8.68 3.47 -13.89
CA TYR A 73 8.24 2.32 -13.10
C TYR A 73 7.84 1.15 -14.01
N PRO A 74 8.80 0.54 -14.73
CA PRO A 74 8.51 -0.52 -15.70
C PRO A 74 7.87 -1.78 -15.09
N GLU A 75 8.01 -1.97 -13.77
CA GLU A 75 7.40 -3.06 -13.01
C GLU A 75 6.17 -2.61 -12.20
N ASP A 76 5.60 -1.44 -12.52
CA ASP A 76 4.44 -0.90 -11.82
C ASP A 76 3.25 -1.85 -11.88
N ARG A 77 2.70 -2.15 -10.71
CA ARG A 77 1.46 -2.91 -10.55
C ARG A 77 0.37 -2.10 -9.88
N ALA A 78 0.63 -0.83 -9.54
CA ALA A 78 -0.24 -0.01 -8.71
C ALA A 78 -1.31 0.78 -9.49
N THR A 79 -1.89 0.23 -10.54
CA THR A 79 -2.99 0.84 -11.32
C THR A 79 -4.27 0.03 -11.19
N GLY A 80 -5.36 0.34 -11.88
CA GLY A 80 -6.55 -0.51 -11.90
C GLY A 80 -7.43 -0.48 -10.65
N PHE A 81 -7.23 0.48 -9.75
CA PHE A 81 -8.04 0.66 -8.54
C PHE A 81 -9.25 1.57 -8.75
N GLU A 82 -10.15 1.58 -7.78
CA GLU A 82 -11.26 2.50 -7.61
C GLU A 82 -11.14 3.31 -6.31
N ALA A 83 -11.89 4.42 -6.22
CA ALA A 83 -11.94 5.19 -4.97
C ALA A 83 -12.62 4.35 -3.88
N GLY A 84 -12.00 4.30 -2.70
CA GLY A 84 -12.41 3.42 -1.61
C GLY A 84 -11.60 2.14 -1.50
N ASP A 85 -10.82 1.77 -2.52
CA ASP A 85 -9.97 0.57 -2.46
C ASP A 85 -8.84 0.70 -1.44
N PHE A 86 -8.47 -0.43 -0.86
CA PHE A 86 -7.26 -0.56 -0.05
C PHE A 86 -6.00 -0.46 -0.93
N ARG A 87 -5.17 0.54 -0.66
CA ARG A 87 -3.94 0.81 -1.41
C ARG A 87 -2.71 0.12 -0.85
N GLY A 88 -2.66 -0.10 0.45
CA GLY A 88 -1.44 -0.48 1.17
C GLY A 88 -1.44 0.12 2.57
N MET A 89 -0.27 0.19 3.22
CA MET A 89 -0.17 0.66 4.59
C MET A 89 1.01 1.63 4.71
N PHE A 90 0.85 2.66 5.53
CA PHE A 90 1.99 3.30 6.19
C PHE A 90 2.48 2.39 7.30
N TRP A 91 3.77 2.48 7.62
CA TRP A 91 4.35 1.70 8.71
C TRP A 91 5.51 2.44 9.36
N VAL A 92 5.75 2.11 10.63
CA VAL A 92 6.93 2.53 11.38
C VAL A 92 7.29 1.46 12.39
N THR A 93 8.59 1.31 12.68
CA THR A 93 9.08 0.48 13.78
C THR A 93 9.63 1.38 14.87
N MET A 94 9.28 1.10 16.11
CA MET A 94 9.74 1.84 17.28
C MET A 94 10.49 0.88 18.20
N PRO A 95 11.70 1.26 18.66
CA PRO A 95 12.34 0.52 19.74
C PRO A 95 11.49 0.66 21.02
N TRP A 96 11.51 -0.39 21.83
CA TRP A 96 10.92 -0.46 23.16
C TRP A 96 12.01 -0.30 24.23
#